data_AF-A0A0Q5N877-F1
#
_entry.id   AF-A0A0Q5N877-F1
#
_cell.length_a   1.000
_cell.length_b   1.000
_cell.length_c   1.000
_cell.angle_alpha   90.00
_cell.angle_beta   90.00
_cell.angle_gamma   90.00
#
_symmetry.space_group_name_H-M   'P 1'
#
loop_
_entity.id
_entity.type
_entity.pdbx_description
1 polymer ?
#
loop_
_entity_poly.entity_id
_entity_poly.type
_entity_poly.pdbx_seq_one_letter_code
_entity_poly.pdbx_strand_id
1 'polypeptide(L)'
;MRNDLELDAIIEDYLLGKLNPQETEAFEQLRRKDAAVDHKVVSHKVFLHTMEEYAQQLLLKEQLEQIHSEIDVDGLVAEVAPHPSRIVQLWRKHKSAIAVAASFIILSLVSIYSIQHNSQQTDRYVQLSNQVTNALKTQNSLIRKINTNNNAVPNKAGNPGRYGGTGFAISTNGYILTNLHVINGADSIYVQNSKGESFKVKAVYTDAQYDMAILKVSDKNFSYLSSLPYTIKRGGSSIGENVYTLGYSKDDAVLGEGYVSSKNGFIGDTTQYQVAIPVNPGNSGGPLLDNNGNLVGIISGKPDQTEGAAFAIKSKFILEAMSAIPQDSLGKKLVTNKKSLLSGLKRTQQIERLQDYVFMIKVY
;
A
#
# COMPACT_ATOMS: atom_id res chain seq x y z
N MET A 1 96.64 4.87 -51.08
CA MET A 1 95.42 5.66 -51.38
C MET A 1 95.00 5.58 -52.84
N ARG A 2 95.71 6.15 -53.85
CA ARG A 2 95.27 6.04 -55.26
C ARG A 2 95.24 4.59 -55.79
N ASN A 3 96.19 3.76 -55.37
CA ASN A 3 96.30 2.34 -55.77
C ASN A 3 95.27 1.42 -55.07
N ASP A 4 94.75 1.80 -53.90
CA ASP A 4 93.84 0.95 -53.12
C ASP A 4 92.39 1.04 -53.63
N LEU A 5 91.98 2.22 -54.07
CA LEU A 5 90.68 2.48 -54.69
C LEU A 5 90.56 1.81 -56.07
N GLU A 6 91.63 1.86 -56.87
CA GLU A 6 91.69 1.14 -58.15
C GLU A 6 91.61 -0.37 -57.93
N LEU A 7 92.29 -0.90 -56.90
CA LEU A 7 92.19 -2.30 -56.50
C LEU A 7 90.76 -2.67 -56.03
N ASP A 8 90.09 -1.82 -55.25
CA ASP A 8 88.70 -2.07 -54.82
C ASP A 8 87.71 -2.11 -55.99
N ALA A 9 87.86 -1.22 -56.97
CA ALA A 9 87.04 -1.23 -58.18
C ALA A 9 87.26 -2.51 -59.00
N ILE A 10 88.51 -2.97 -59.15
CA ILE A 10 88.82 -4.23 -59.85
C ILE A 10 88.27 -5.44 -59.08
N ILE A 11 88.33 -5.44 -57.75
CA ILE A 11 87.74 -6.49 -56.90
C ILE A 11 86.22 -6.54 -57.12
N GLU A 12 85.55 -5.40 -57.14
CA GLU A 12 84.11 -5.30 -57.36
C GLU A 12 83.74 -5.79 -58.77
N ASP A 13 84.45 -5.34 -59.81
CA ASP A 13 84.24 -5.79 -61.19
C ASP A 13 84.52 -7.30 -61.35
N TYR A 14 85.53 -7.84 -60.67
CA TYR A 14 85.78 -9.28 -60.61
C TYR A 14 84.62 -10.04 -59.96
N LEU A 15 84.14 -9.59 -58.79
CA LEU A 15 83.04 -10.24 -58.07
C LEU A 15 81.69 -10.14 -58.82
N LEU A 16 81.49 -9.07 -59.59
CA LEU A 16 80.32 -8.87 -60.45
C LEU A 16 80.46 -9.52 -61.83
N GLY A 17 81.60 -10.17 -62.14
CA GLY A 17 81.83 -10.86 -63.42
C GLY A 17 81.98 -9.92 -64.62
N LYS A 18 82.41 -8.68 -64.40
CA LYS A 18 82.57 -7.63 -65.42
C LYS A 18 83.94 -7.61 -66.08
N LEU A 19 84.94 -8.31 -65.53
CA LEU A 19 86.27 -8.42 -66.12
C LEU A 19 86.26 -9.33 -67.36
N ASN A 20 87.10 -9.02 -68.34
CA ASN A 20 87.29 -9.91 -69.49
C ASN A 20 88.09 -11.18 -69.09
N PRO A 21 88.12 -12.24 -69.91
CA PRO A 21 88.80 -13.48 -69.55
C PRO A 21 90.30 -13.33 -69.27
N GLN A 22 91.00 -12.44 -69.99
CA GLN A 22 92.43 -12.19 -69.79
C GLN A 22 92.70 -11.43 -68.49
N GLU A 23 91.87 -10.44 -68.18
CA GLU A 23 91.91 -9.65 -66.93
C GLU A 23 91.59 -10.52 -65.72
N THR A 24 90.61 -11.42 -65.85
CA THR A 24 90.23 -12.36 -64.79
C THR A 24 91.37 -13.32 -64.47
N GLU A 25 92.03 -13.88 -65.48
CA GLU A 25 93.18 -14.78 -65.27
C GLU A 25 94.37 -14.03 -64.66
N ALA A 26 94.66 -12.80 -65.11
CA ALA A 26 95.70 -11.97 -64.53
C ALA A 26 95.41 -11.62 -63.06
N PHE A 27 94.15 -11.32 -62.72
CA PHE A 27 93.72 -11.02 -61.37
C PHE A 27 93.73 -12.25 -60.45
N GLU A 28 93.38 -13.43 -60.96
CA GLU A 28 93.53 -14.71 -60.24
C GLU A 28 94.99 -15.02 -59.90
N GLN A 29 95.92 -14.74 -60.83
CA GLN A 29 97.34 -14.88 -60.55
C GLN A 29 97.81 -13.89 -59.48
N LEU A 30 97.29 -12.65 -59.48
CA LEU A 30 97.57 -11.64 -58.46
C LEU A 30 97.09 -12.13 -57.07
N ARG A 31 95.86 -12.65 -56.97
CA ARG A 31 95.30 -13.24 -55.74
C ARG A 31 96.14 -14.40 -55.20
N ARG A 32 96.63 -15.28 -56.08
CA ARG A 32 97.48 -16.41 -55.69
C ARG A 32 98.86 -15.99 -55.17
N LYS A 33 99.38 -14.86 -55.67
CA LYS A 33 100.71 -14.34 -55.30
C LYS A 33 100.67 -13.46 -54.06
N ASP A 34 99.58 -12.73 -53.86
CA ASP A 34 99.43 -11.76 -52.77
C ASP A 34 98.25 -12.12 -51.86
N ALA A 35 98.57 -12.65 -50.68
CA ALA A 35 97.59 -13.01 -49.66
C ALA A 35 96.78 -11.81 -49.15
N ALA A 36 97.32 -10.59 -49.19
CA ALA A 36 96.59 -9.40 -48.78
C ALA A 36 95.48 -9.05 -49.78
N VAL A 37 95.74 -9.23 -51.08
CA VAL A 37 94.75 -9.03 -52.14
C VAL A 37 93.65 -10.10 -52.05
N ASP A 38 94.01 -11.37 -51.87
CA ASP A 38 93.01 -12.44 -51.72
C ASP A 38 92.11 -12.23 -50.50
N HIS A 39 92.69 -11.86 -49.35
CA HIS A 39 91.93 -11.50 -48.16
C HIS A 39 90.95 -10.35 -48.43
N LYS A 40 91.37 -9.33 -49.20
CA LYS A 40 90.51 -8.18 -49.56
C LYS A 40 89.35 -8.61 -50.44
N VAL A 41 89.57 -9.51 -51.41
CA VAL A 41 88.50 -10.10 -52.25
C VAL A 41 87.49 -10.87 -51.40
N VAL A 42 87.97 -11.75 -50.51
CA VAL A 42 87.09 -12.52 -49.61
C VAL A 42 86.30 -11.60 -48.69
N SER A 43 86.95 -10.60 -48.09
CA SER A 43 86.30 -9.62 -47.22
C SER A 43 85.23 -8.82 -47.96
N HIS A 44 85.54 -8.38 -49.19
CA HIS A 44 84.61 -7.62 -50.02
C HIS A 44 83.40 -8.49 -50.45
N LYS A 45 83.64 -9.76 -50.76
CA LYS A 45 82.56 -10.72 -51.05
C LYS A 45 81.63 -10.91 -49.85
N VAL A 46 82.19 -11.07 -48.65
CA VAL A 46 81.41 -11.16 -47.40
C VAL A 46 80.61 -9.87 -47.19
N PHE A 47 81.23 -8.71 -47.39
CA PHE A 47 80.56 -7.42 -47.28
C PHE A 47 79.34 -7.32 -48.21
N LEU A 48 79.50 -7.62 -49.51
CA LEU A 48 78.40 -7.60 -50.47
C LEU A 48 77.26 -8.55 -50.07
N HIS A 49 77.60 -9.75 -49.61
CA HIS A 49 76.61 -10.70 -49.12
C HIS A 49 75.85 -10.18 -47.89
N THR A 50 76.55 -9.59 -46.92
CA THR A 50 75.91 -9.00 -45.73
C THR A 50 75.00 -7.82 -46.07
N MET A 51 75.35 -7.03 -47.10
CA MET A 51 74.49 -5.94 -47.58
C MET A 51 73.21 -6.48 -48.23
N GLU A 52 73.30 -7.57 -48.97
CA GLU A 52 72.13 -8.24 -49.56
C GLU A 52 71.19 -8.81 -48.48
N GLU A 53 71.73 -9.51 -47.48
CA GLU A 53 70.94 -10.03 -46.35
C GLU A 53 70.23 -8.90 -45.58
N TYR A 54 70.95 -7.78 -45.35
CA TYR A 54 70.37 -6.61 -44.68
C TYR A 54 69.24 -5.97 -45.49
N ALA A 55 69.42 -5.86 -46.82
CA ALA A 55 68.38 -5.36 -47.71
C ALA A 55 67.12 -6.24 -47.69
N GLN A 56 67.29 -7.58 -47.64
CA GLN A 56 66.16 -8.50 -47.51
C GLN A 56 65.43 -8.35 -46.17
N GLN A 57 66.15 -8.15 -45.07
CA GLN A 57 65.53 -7.90 -43.75
C GLN A 57 64.73 -6.59 -43.73
N LEU A 58 65.26 -5.52 -44.34
CA LEU A 58 64.55 -4.25 -44.49
C LEU A 58 63.25 -4.41 -45.27
N LEU A 59 63.30 -5.13 -46.40
CA LEU A 59 62.15 -5.38 -47.25
C LEU A 59 61.08 -6.20 -46.51
N LEU A 60 61.48 -7.26 -45.79
CA LEU A 60 60.56 -8.04 -44.97
C LEU A 60 59.89 -7.18 -43.88
N LYS A 61 60.66 -6.31 -43.23
CA LYS A 61 60.13 -5.41 -42.20
C LYS A 61 59.10 -4.44 -42.80
N GLU A 62 59.39 -3.86 -43.96
CA GLU A 62 58.46 -2.98 -44.67
C GLU A 62 57.16 -3.72 -45.05
N GLN A 63 57.26 -4.95 -45.54
CA GLN A 63 56.09 -5.79 -45.84
C GLN A 63 55.26 -6.08 -44.59
N LEU A 64 55.91 -6.40 -43.46
CA LEU A 64 55.21 -6.64 -42.20
C LEU A 64 54.51 -5.39 -41.67
N GLU A 65 55.13 -4.22 -41.79
CA GLU A 65 54.52 -2.95 -41.39
C GLU A 65 53.32 -2.60 -42.27
N GLN A 66 53.39 -2.82 -43.59
CA GLN A 66 52.24 -2.65 -44.49
C GLN A 66 51.08 -3.57 -44.10
N ILE A 67 51.34 -4.87 -43.91
CA ILE A 67 50.31 -5.84 -43.48
C ILE A 67 49.70 -5.41 -42.14
N HIS A 68 50.53 -4.96 -41.19
CA HIS A 68 50.03 -4.50 -39.90
C HIS A 68 49.17 -3.24 -40.00
N SER A 69 49.45 -2.35 -40.96
CA SER A 69 48.65 -1.14 -41.18
C SER A 69 47.28 -1.42 -41.81
N GLU A 70 47.14 -2.51 -42.57
CA GLU A 70 45.87 -2.91 -43.19
C GLU A 70 44.96 -3.70 -42.24
N ILE A 71 45.52 -4.34 -41.22
CA ILE A 71 44.77 -5.10 -40.23
C ILE A 71 44.22 -4.16 -39.15
N ASP A 72 42.91 -3.98 -39.14
CA ASP A 72 42.18 -3.35 -38.02
C ASP A 72 42.14 -4.31 -36.82
N VAL A 73 43.23 -4.32 -36.06
CA VAL A 73 43.38 -5.15 -34.86
C VAL A 73 42.29 -4.82 -33.83
N ASP A 74 41.94 -3.53 -33.69
CA ASP A 74 40.91 -3.09 -32.74
C ASP A 74 39.51 -3.56 -33.15
N GLY A 75 39.20 -3.52 -34.45
CA GLY A 75 37.97 -4.08 -35.02
C GLY A 75 37.86 -5.60 -34.84
N LEU A 76 38.93 -6.33 -35.11
CA LEU A 76 38.97 -7.80 -34.93
C LEU A 76 38.86 -8.21 -33.46
N VAL A 77 39.50 -7.46 -32.55
CA VAL A 77 39.36 -7.69 -31.11
C VAL A 77 37.92 -7.41 -30.67
N ALA A 78 37.28 -6.36 -31.19
CA ALA A 78 35.88 -6.07 -30.90
C ALA A 78 34.94 -7.17 -31.41
N GLU A 79 35.25 -7.86 -32.51
CA GLU A 79 34.41 -8.92 -33.06
C GLU A 79 34.61 -10.28 -32.35
N VAL A 80 35.85 -10.62 -32.00
CA VAL A 80 36.22 -11.95 -31.49
C VAL A 80 36.30 -12.01 -29.96
N ALA A 81 36.38 -10.87 -29.27
CA ALA A 81 36.44 -10.86 -27.81
C ALA A 81 35.13 -11.42 -27.20
N PRO A 82 35.21 -12.23 -26.13
CA PRO A 82 34.04 -12.70 -25.43
C PRO A 82 33.30 -11.51 -24.80
N HIS A 83 32.18 -11.13 -25.41
CA HIS A 83 31.30 -10.11 -24.85
C HIS A 83 30.62 -10.69 -23.61
N PRO A 84 30.79 -10.09 -22.41
CA PRO A 84 30.07 -10.56 -21.25
C PRO A 84 28.57 -10.41 -21.53
N SER A 85 27.80 -11.47 -21.28
CA SER A 85 26.36 -11.47 -21.51
C SER A 85 25.70 -10.27 -20.82
N ARG A 86 24.57 -9.78 -21.35
CA ARG A 86 23.82 -8.67 -20.74
C ARG A 86 23.55 -8.88 -19.25
N ILE A 87 23.38 -10.13 -18.83
CA ILE A 87 23.19 -10.53 -17.42
C ILE A 87 24.45 -10.24 -16.59
N VAL A 88 25.63 -10.61 -17.08
CA VAL A 88 26.90 -10.36 -16.39
C VAL A 88 27.19 -8.87 -16.29
N GLN A 89 26.91 -8.10 -17.35
CA GLN A 89 27.06 -6.64 -17.33
C GLN A 89 26.11 -5.97 -16.32
N LEU A 90 24.83 -6.37 -16.33
CA LEU A 90 23.83 -5.87 -15.37
C LEU A 90 24.19 -6.22 -13.94
N TRP A 91 24.62 -7.45 -13.68
CA TRP A 91 25.04 -7.90 -12.35
C TRP A 91 26.28 -7.13 -11.87
N ARG A 92 27.30 -6.94 -12.72
CA ARG A 92 28.49 -6.14 -12.37
C ARG A 92 28.14 -4.69 -12.06
N LYS A 93 27.23 -4.08 -12.84
CA LYS A 93 26.82 -2.68 -12.67
C LYS A 93 25.92 -2.46 -11.46
N HIS A 94 25.04 -3.41 -11.14
CA HIS A 94 23.97 -3.22 -10.16
C HIS A 94 24.03 -4.16 -8.94
N LYS A 95 25.11 -4.94 -8.74
CA LYS A 95 25.23 -5.88 -7.61
C LYS A 95 24.88 -5.27 -6.25
N SER A 96 25.30 -4.03 -5.98
CA SER A 96 24.99 -3.33 -4.72
C SER A 96 23.52 -2.94 -4.62
N ALA A 97 22.93 -2.40 -5.69
CA ALA A 97 21.51 -2.04 -5.72
C ALA A 97 20.59 -3.27 -5.60
N ILE A 98 20.96 -4.38 -6.24
CA ILE A 98 20.24 -5.67 -6.14
C ILE A 98 20.32 -6.20 -4.70
N ALA A 99 21.49 -6.14 -4.06
CA ALA A 99 21.64 -6.56 -2.66
C ALA A 99 20.80 -5.71 -1.70
N VAL A 100 20.75 -4.39 -1.90
CA VAL A 100 19.91 -3.49 -1.10
C VAL A 100 18.43 -3.80 -1.29
N ALA A 101 17.97 -3.96 -2.53
CA ALA A 101 16.58 -4.31 -2.83
C ALA A 101 16.18 -5.67 -2.22
N ALA A 102 17.06 -6.67 -2.30
CA ALA A 102 16.82 -7.98 -1.67
C ALA A 102 16.66 -7.86 -0.15
N SER A 103 17.48 -7.05 0.52
CA SER A 103 17.35 -6.77 1.95
C SER A 103 16.01 -6.11 2.30
N PHE A 104 15.54 -5.15 1.49
CA PHE A 104 14.21 -4.56 1.68
C PHE A 104 13.07 -5.56 1.53
N ILE A 105 13.17 -6.48 0.55
CA ILE A 105 12.17 -7.54 0.36
C ILE A 105 12.19 -8.51 1.53
N ILE A 106 13.36 -8.93 2.01
CA ILE A 106 13.46 -9.81 3.18
C ILE A 106 12.87 -9.12 4.42
N LEU A 107 13.22 -7.86 4.67
CA LEU A 107 12.68 -7.10 5.80
C LEU A 107 11.17 -6.89 5.69
N SER A 108 10.64 -6.63 4.49
CA SER A 108 9.19 -6.48 4.29
C SER A 108 8.46 -7.80 4.50
N LEU A 109 8.99 -8.92 3.99
CA LEU A 109 8.44 -10.24 4.21
C LEU A 109 8.46 -10.64 5.69
N VAL A 110 9.57 -10.39 6.40
CA VAL A 110 9.67 -10.63 7.85
C VAL A 110 8.69 -9.74 8.62
N SER A 111 8.53 -8.48 8.22
CA SER A 111 7.56 -7.57 8.85
C SER A 111 6.12 -8.04 8.63
N ILE A 112 5.77 -8.44 7.41
CA ILE A 112 4.45 -8.99 7.08
C ILE A 112 4.19 -10.28 7.87
N TYR A 113 5.16 -11.20 7.90
CA TYR A 113 5.07 -12.44 8.67
C TYR A 113 4.90 -12.17 10.17
N SER A 114 5.65 -11.22 10.73
CA SER A 114 5.54 -10.81 12.13
C SER A 114 4.16 -10.23 12.46
N ILE A 115 3.65 -9.32 11.62
CA ILE A 115 2.31 -8.73 11.77
C ILE A 115 1.22 -9.82 11.71
N GLN A 116 1.32 -10.74 10.75
CA GLN A 116 0.36 -11.83 10.58
C GLN A 116 0.42 -12.86 11.73
N HIS A 117 1.60 -13.14 12.28
CA HIS A 117 1.72 -14.06 13.41
C HIS A 117 1.24 -13.42 14.73
N ASN A 118 1.50 -12.12 14.91
CA ASN A 118 1.04 -11.38 16.09
C ASN A 118 -0.49 -11.21 16.10
N SER A 119 -1.13 -11.02 14.94
CA SER A 119 -2.60 -10.91 14.87
C SER A 119 -3.29 -12.16 15.44
N GLN A 120 -2.79 -13.36 15.12
CA GLN A 120 -3.35 -14.63 15.62
C GLN A 120 -3.26 -14.79 17.15
N GLN A 121 -2.28 -14.17 17.81
CA GLN A 121 -2.17 -14.20 19.27
C GLN A 121 -3.24 -13.32 19.92
N THR A 122 -3.50 -12.15 19.34
CA THR A 122 -4.60 -11.26 19.78
C THR A 122 -5.96 -11.96 19.64
N ASP A 123 -6.22 -12.64 18.53
CA ASP A 123 -7.49 -13.34 18.30
C ASP A 123 -7.73 -14.46 19.32
N ARG A 124 -6.69 -15.24 19.63
CA ARG A 124 -6.76 -16.28 20.68
C ARG A 124 -6.99 -15.69 22.08
N TYR A 125 -6.37 -14.56 22.40
CA TYR A 125 -6.57 -13.88 23.68
C TYR A 125 -7.99 -13.28 23.80
N VAL A 126 -8.52 -12.72 22.71
CA VAL A 126 -9.90 -12.21 22.64
C VAL A 126 -10.91 -13.36 22.76
N GLN A 127 -10.67 -14.50 22.10
CA GLN A 127 -11.53 -15.69 22.25
C GLN A 127 -11.49 -16.24 23.68
N LEU A 128 -10.30 -16.37 24.29
CA LEU A 128 -10.15 -16.86 25.64
C LEU A 128 -10.79 -15.93 26.68
N SER A 129 -10.58 -14.61 26.56
CA SER A 129 -11.20 -13.62 27.44
C SER A 129 -12.73 -13.60 27.30
N ASN A 130 -13.27 -13.77 26.10
CA ASN A 130 -14.71 -13.91 25.88
C ASN A 130 -15.26 -15.19 26.49
N GLN A 131 -14.56 -16.32 26.37
CA GLN A 131 -14.93 -17.58 27.01
C GLN A 131 -14.90 -17.48 28.54
N VAL A 132 -13.86 -16.88 29.12
CA VAL A 132 -13.76 -16.62 30.57
C VAL A 132 -14.88 -15.68 31.03
N THR A 133 -15.19 -14.62 30.28
CA THR A 133 -16.27 -13.69 30.60
C THR A 133 -17.63 -14.37 30.56
N ASN A 134 -17.87 -15.25 29.58
CA ASN A 134 -19.09 -16.03 29.49
C ASN A 134 -19.19 -17.09 30.59
N ALA A 135 -18.07 -17.71 30.96
CA ALA A 135 -17.99 -18.63 32.10
C ALA A 135 -18.32 -17.91 33.42
N LEU A 136 -17.74 -16.72 33.66
CA LEU A 136 -18.04 -15.89 34.82
C LEU A 136 -19.50 -15.42 34.84
N LYS A 137 -20.07 -15.03 33.69
CA LYS A 137 -21.50 -14.68 33.58
C LYS A 137 -22.39 -15.88 33.89
N THR A 138 -22.05 -17.06 33.38
CA THR A 138 -22.79 -18.31 33.62
C THR A 138 -22.72 -18.69 35.09
N GLN A 139 -21.52 -18.67 35.68
CA GLN A 139 -21.31 -18.92 37.11
C GLN A 139 -22.09 -17.92 37.98
N ASN A 140 -22.04 -16.63 37.68
CA ASN A 140 -22.80 -15.61 38.40
C ASN A 140 -24.31 -15.79 38.24
N SER A 141 -24.79 -16.24 37.08
CA SER A 141 -26.20 -16.55 36.86
C SER A 141 -26.65 -17.79 37.64
N LEU A 142 -25.78 -18.80 37.77
CA LEU A 142 -26.03 -20.00 38.57
C LEU A 142 -26.03 -19.69 40.05
N ILE A 143 -25.05 -18.92 40.54
CA ILE A 143 -25.00 -18.43 41.93
C ILE A 143 -26.26 -17.61 42.24
N ARG A 144 -26.70 -16.75 41.32
CA ARG A 144 -27.95 -15.99 41.47
C ARG A 144 -29.17 -16.90 41.54
N LYS A 145 -29.29 -17.90 40.65
CA LYS A 145 -30.39 -18.88 40.67
C LYS A 145 -30.42 -19.72 41.95
N ILE A 146 -29.25 -20.11 42.45
CA ILE A 146 -29.10 -20.84 43.73
C ILE A 146 -29.53 -19.95 44.89
N ASN A 147 -29.13 -18.67 44.90
CA ASN A 147 -29.48 -17.73 45.96
C ASN A 147 -30.95 -17.27 45.89
N THR A 148 -31.56 -17.19 44.71
CA THR A 148 -32.98 -16.81 44.55
C THR A 148 -33.95 -17.89 44.98
N ASN A 149 -33.53 -19.16 45.04
CA ASN A 149 -34.36 -20.25 45.56
C ASN A 149 -34.46 -20.27 47.09
N ASN A 150 -33.69 -19.45 47.80
CA ASN A 150 -33.64 -19.50 49.27
C ASN A 150 -34.19 -18.27 50.00
N ASN A 151 -34.61 -17.17 49.34
CA ASN A 151 -35.25 -16.05 50.04
C ASN A 151 -36.16 -15.21 49.13
N ALA A 152 -37.46 -15.30 49.39
CA ALA A 152 -38.48 -14.43 48.80
C ALA A 152 -38.60 -13.13 49.62
N VAL A 153 -38.08 -12.00 49.10
CA VAL A 153 -38.62 -10.63 49.30
C VAL A 153 -38.17 -9.75 48.11
N PRO A 154 -39.08 -9.06 47.39
CA PRO A 154 -38.69 -8.21 46.26
C PRO A 154 -38.34 -6.80 46.74
N ASN A 155 -37.05 -6.46 46.76
CA ASN A 155 -36.62 -5.07 46.80
C ASN A 155 -36.22 -4.63 45.39
N LYS A 156 -36.96 -3.65 44.85
CA LYS A 156 -36.71 -2.97 43.57
C LYS A 156 -35.35 -2.25 43.61
N ALA A 157 -34.27 -2.99 43.38
CA ALA A 157 -33.08 -2.41 42.76
C ALA A 157 -33.31 -2.48 41.26
N GLY A 158 -33.41 -1.31 40.61
CA GLY A 158 -33.55 -1.22 39.16
C GLY A 158 -32.49 -2.08 38.48
N ASN A 159 -32.93 -2.95 37.58
CA ASN A 159 -32.04 -3.74 36.73
C ASN A 159 -30.98 -2.78 36.17
N PRO A 160 -29.67 -3.03 36.31
CA PRO A 160 -28.67 -2.17 35.66
C PRO A 160 -28.96 -2.24 34.16
N GLY A 161 -29.40 -1.11 33.59
CA GLY A 161 -29.81 -1.03 32.19
C GLY A 161 -28.72 -1.60 31.32
N ARG A 162 -29.09 -2.54 30.44
CA ARG A 162 -28.17 -3.04 29.44
C ARG A 162 -27.94 -1.91 28.45
N TYR A 163 -26.66 -1.61 28.25
CA TYR A 163 -26.22 -0.70 27.21
C TYR A 163 -26.67 -1.24 25.84
N GLY A 164 -27.53 -0.49 25.15
CA GLY A 164 -28.23 -0.96 23.95
C GLY A 164 -27.61 -0.50 22.64
N GLY A 165 -26.98 0.67 22.60
CA GLY A 165 -26.39 1.24 21.38
C GLY A 165 -26.55 2.76 21.31
N THR A 166 -26.60 3.28 20.08
CA THR A 166 -26.71 4.71 19.78
C THR A 166 -28.04 5.00 19.08
N GLY A 167 -28.60 6.18 19.31
CA GLY A 167 -29.63 6.75 18.45
C GLY A 167 -29.35 8.22 18.20
N PHE A 168 -30.06 8.82 17.25
CA PHE A 168 -29.91 10.24 16.95
C PHE A 168 -31.23 10.91 16.60
N ALA A 169 -31.36 12.19 16.93
CA ALA A 169 -32.60 12.94 16.73
C ALA A 169 -32.84 13.21 15.24
N ILE A 170 -33.98 12.75 14.72
CA ILE A 170 -34.48 13.02 13.36
C ILE A 170 -35.55 14.13 13.35
N SER A 171 -35.85 14.70 14.53
CA SER A 171 -36.75 15.84 14.69
C SER A 171 -36.42 16.66 15.93
N THR A 172 -36.80 17.94 15.92
CA THR A 172 -36.66 18.83 17.07
C THR A 172 -37.62 18.51 18.22
N ASN A 173 -38.77 17.90 17.95
CA ASN A 173 -39.77 17.52 18.95
C ASN A 173 -39.54 16.11 19.57
N GLY A 174 -38.31 15.60 19.50
CA GLY A 174 -37.89 14.39 20.22
C GLY A 174 -38.26 13.08 19.51
N TYR A 175 -38.15 13.03 18.19
CA TYR A 175 -38.10 11.77 17.45
C TYR A 175 -36.64 11.36 17.26
N ILE A 176 -36.32 10.12 17.61
CA ILE A 176 -34.97 9.57 17.60
C ILE A 176 -34.98 8.30 16.75
N LEU A 177 -34.02 8.16 15.85
CA LEU A 177 -33.81 6.96 15.05
C LEU A 177 -32.70 6.11 15.69
N THR A 178 -32.88 4.79 15.69
CA THR A 178 -31.86 3.80 16.07
C THR A 178 -32.12 2.49 15.30
N ASN A 179 -31.33 1.44 15.55
CA ASN A 179 -31.63 0.12 14.99
C ASN A 179 -32.71 -0.61 15.80
N LEU A 180 -33.42 -1.54 15.16
CA LEU A 180 -34.42 -2.35 15.85
C LEU A 180 -33.76 -3.33 16.84
N HIS A 181 -32.65 -3.97 16.46
CA HIS A 181 -31.96 -4.91 17.33
C HIS A 181 -31.42 -4.28 18.62
N VAL A 182 -31.19 -2.96 18.64
CA VAL A 182 -30.77 -2.19 19.82
C VAL A 182 -31.84 -2.15 20.90
N ILE A 183 -33.12 -2.17 20.50
CA ILE A 183 -34.27 -2.05 21.42
C ILE A 183 -35.08 -3.35 21.57
N ASN A 184 -34.74 -4.39 20.82
CA ASN A 184 -35.55 -5.61 20.75
C ASN A 184 -35.54 -6.36 22.09
N GLY A 185 -36.73 -6.77 22.56
CA GLY A 185 -36.90 -7.46 23.83
C GLY A 185 -36.73 -6.58 25.08
N ALA A 186 -36.69 -5.26 24.94
CA ALA A 186 -36.62 -4.32 26.05
C ALA A 186 -38.00 -4.08 26.68
N ASP A 187 -38.11 -4.12 28.00
CA ASP A 187 -39.34 -3.77 28.73
C ASP A 187 -39.51 -2.25 28.82
N SER A 188 -38.40 -1.52 28.86
CA SER A 188 -38.37 -0.06 28.89
C SER A 188 -37.15 0.50 28.19
N ILE A 189 -37.35 1.60 27.45
CA ILE A 189 -36.31 2.24 26.65
C ILE A 189 -36.12 3.67 27.15
N TYR A 190 -34.86 4.05 27.37
CA TYR A 190 -34.43 5.39 27.72
C TYR A 190 -33.37 5.86 26.73
N VAL A 191 -33.36 7.18 26.48
CA VAL A 191 -32.29 7.85 25.75
C VAL A 191 -31.54 8.77 26.70
N GLN A 192 -30.22 8.74 26.68
CA GLN A 192 -29.37 9.62 27.47
C GLN A 192 -28.61 10.59 26.55
N ASN A 193 -28.65 11.87 26.86
CA ASN A 193 -27.92 12.89 26.10
C ASN A 193 -26.45 13.03 26.55
N SER A 194 -25.68 13.86 25.85
CA SER A 194 -24.28 14.20 26.17
C SER A 194 -24.05 14.76 27.58
N LYS A 195 -25.10 15.28 28.23
CA LYS A 195 -25.07 15.84 29.60
C LYS A 195 -25.42 14.81 30.68
N GLY A 196 -25.72 13.56 30.29
CA GLY A 196 -26.09 12.49 31.21
C GLY A 196 -27.59 12.46 31.57
N GLU A 197 -28.40 13.38 31.05
CA GLU A 197 -29.84 13.42 31.30
C GLU A 197 -30.53 12.27 30.53
N SER A 198 -31.35 11.49 31.23
CA SER A 198 -32.04 10.32 30.66
C SER A 198 -33.54 10.59 30.51
N PHE A 199 -34.10 10.32 29.34
CA PHE A 199 -35.50 10.55 29.01
C PHE A 199 -36.17 9.24 28.61
N LYS A 200 -37.37 9.00 29.11
CA LYS A 200 -38.17 7.82 28.73
C LYS A 200 -38.72 7.97 27.31
N VAL A 201 -38.56 6.94 26.49
CA VAL A 201 -39.06 6.93 25.11
C VAL A 201 -39.98 5.75 24.83
N LYS A 202 -40.76 5.84 23.76
CA LYS A 202 -41.60 4.76 23.23
C LYS A 202 -41.27 4.53 21.77
N ALA A 203 -41.23 3.28 21.33
CA ALA A 203 -41.16 2.96 19.90
C ALA A 203 -42.51 3.33 19.23
N VAL A 204 -42.45 4.16 18.19
CA VAL A 204 -43.63 4.61 17.42
C VAL A 204 -43.66 4.03 16.01
N TYR A 205 -42.52 3.57 15.51
CA TYR A 205 -42.40 2.84 14.26
C TYR A 205 -41.21 1.88 14.36
N THR A 206 -41.36 0.68 13.82
CA THR A 206 -40.32 -0.35 13.75
C THR A 206 -40.37 -1.02 12.41
N ASP A 207 -39.20 -1.27 11.83
CA ASP A 207 -39.04 -1.93 10.55
C ASP A 207 -38.04 -3.08 10.70
N ALA A 208 -38.56 -4.31 10.70
CA ALA A 208 -37.74 -5.50 10.83
C ALA A 208 -36.94 -5.82 9.56
N GLN A 209 -37.40 -5.36 8.39
CA GLN A 209 -36.73 -5.60 7.12
C GLN A 209 -35.42 -4.81 7.04
N TYR A 210 -35.46 -3.55 7.45
CA TYR A 210 -34.29 -2.66 7.42
C TYR A 210 -33.61 -2.46 8.77
N ASP A 211 -34.04 -3.18 9.82
CA ASP A 211 -33.48 -3.07 11.17
C ASP A 211 -33.47 -1.63 11.71
N MET A 212 -34.62 -0.94 11.61
CA MET A 212 -34.79 0.44 12.06
C MET A 212 -35.90 0.56 13.09
N ALA A 213 -35.71 1.46 14.06
CA ALA A 213 -36.74 1.86 15.00
C ALA A 213 -36.75 3.37 15.19
N ILE A 214 -37.94 3.96 15.16
CA ILE A 214 -38.17 5.37 15.49
C ILE A 214 -38.81 5.44 16.86
N LEU A 215 -38.15 6.17 17.74
CA LEU A 215 -38.51 6.38 19.14
C LEU A 215 -39.05 7.79 19.31
N LYS A 216 -40.09 7.95 20.13
CA LYS A 216 -40.61 9.24 20.57
C LYS A 216 -40.32 9.44 22.04
N VAL A 217 -39.70 10.59 22.37
CA VAL A 217 -39.54 11.01 23.76
C VAL A 217 -40.91 11.30 24.37
N SER A 218 -41.21 10.60 25.47
CA SER A 218 -42.46 10.68 26.23
C SER A 218 -42.31 11.42 27.56
N ASP A 219 -41.07 11.80 27.91
CA ASP A 219 -40.74 12.54 29.12
C ASP A 219 -41.10 14.03 28.99
N LYS A 220 -41.74 14.58 30.03
CA LYS A 220 -42.16 16.00 30.05
C LYS A 220 -40.98 16.95 30.26
N ASN A 221 -39.87 16.47 30.80
CA ASN A 221 -38.67 17.26 31.05
C ASN A 221 -37.80 17.45 29.80
N PHE A 222 -38.16 16.80 28.68
CA PHE A 222 -37.45 16.95 27.43
C PHE A 222 -37.75 18.30 26.77
N SER A 223 -36.76 19.18 26.75
CA SER A 223 -36.80 20.42 25.96
C SER A 223 -36.64 20.10 24.48
N TYR A 224 -37.44 20.75 23.63
CA TYR A 224 -37.28 20.63 22.17
C TYR A 224 -35.90 21.12 21.74
N LEU A 225 -35.32 20.41 20.76
CA LEU A 225 -34.04 20.78 20.18
C LEU A 225 -34.22 22.00 19.28
N SER A 226 -33.21 22.86 19.18
CA SER A 226 -33.29 24.11 18.42
C SER A 226 -33.49 23.86 16.92
N SER A 227 -32.56 23.13 16.30
CA SER A 227 -32.60 22.79 14.87
C SER A 227 -31.65 21.63 14.61
N LEU A 228 -32.03 20.66 13.79
CA LEU A 228 -31.11 19.58 13.43
C LEU A 228 -29.87 20.15 12.72
N PRO A 229 -28.63 19.74 13.06
CA PRO A 229 -27.44 20.34 12.47
C PRO A 229 -27.20 19.83 11.03
N TYR A 230 -27.82 18.73 10.63
CA TYR A 230 -27.61 18.08 9.34
C TYR A 230 -28.88 18.04 8.47
N THR A 231 -28.72 17.61 7.22
CA THR A 231 -29.82 17.24 6.31
C THR A 231 -29.66 15.79 5.85
N ILE A 232 -30.71 15.17 5.33
CA ILE A 232 -30.68 13.79 4.83
C ILE A 232 -30.37 13.81 3.33
N LYS A 233 -29.27 13.17 2.93
CA LYS A 233 -28.84 13.12 1.53
C LYS A 233 -29.74 12.20 0.73
N ARG A 234 -30.33 12.71 -0.37
CA ARG A 234 -31.23 11.93 -1.25
C ARG A 234 -30.50 11.11 -2.32
N GLY A 235 -29.35 11.59 -2.80
CA GLY A 235 -28.59 10.98 -3.89
C GLY A 235 -27.74 9.76 -3.51
N GLY A 236 -27.80 9.33 -2.25
CA GLY A 236 -26.91 8.30 -1.71
C GLY A 236 -25.43 8.72 -1.69
N SER A 237 -24.57 7.76 -1.38
CA SER A 237 -23.12 7.93 -1.32
C SER A 237 -22.38 7.13 -2.37
N SER A 238 -21.21 7.63 -2.76
CA SER A 238 -20.33 7.01 -3.76
C SER A 238 -19.18 6.25 -3.09
N ILE A 239 -18.65 5.23 -3.78
CA ILE A 239 -17.44 4.52 -3.33
C ILE A 239 -16.29 5.53 -3.22
N GLY A 240 -15.51 5.43 -2.14
CA GLY A 240 -14.43 6.37 -1.82
C GLY A 240 -14.89 7.69 -1.19
N GLU A 241 -16.20 7.90 -1.01
CA GLU A 241 -16.69 9.07 -0.28
C GLU A 241 -16.32 8.96 1.20
N ASN A 242 -15.62 9.98 1.71
CA ASN A 242 -15.27 10.08 3.12
C ASN A 242 -16.53 10.27 3.97
N VAL A 243 -16.61 9.47 5.03
CA VAL A 243 -17.74 9.44 5.96
C VAL A 243 -17.26 9.34 7.40
N TYR A 244 -18.11 9.74 8.33
CA TYR A 244 -17.85 9.61 9.76
C TYR A 244 -19.12 9.30 10.52
N THR A 245 -18.96 8.72 11.71
CA THR A 245 -20.05 8.41 12.65
C THR A 245 -19.66 8.88 14.04
N LEU A 246 -20.66 9.29 14.80
CA LEU A 246 -20.53 9.53 16.24
C LEU A 246 -21.48 8.57 16.94
N GLY A 247 -20.94 7.68 17.78
CA GLY A 247 -21.74 6.74 18.53
C GLY A 247 -21.23 6.59 19.94
N TYR A 248 -22.09 6.14 20.84
CA TYR A 248 -21.64 5.70 22.15
C TYR A 248 -21.08 4.30 21.97
N SER A 249 -19.95 3.94 22.59
CA SER A 249 -19.53 2.51 22.67
C SER A 249 -19.59 2.01 24.12
N LYS A 250 -19.52 2.94 25.07
CA LYS A 250 -19.66 2.77 26.51
C LYS A 250 -20.38 4.02 27.03
N ASP A 251 -19.89 4.62 28.11
CA ASP A 251 -20.41 5.87 28.67
C ASP A 251 -19.99 7.12 27.87
N ASP A 252 -19.00 6.98 26.97
CA ASP A 252 -18.48 8.08 26.16
C ASP A 252 -18.85 7.96 24.67
N ALA A 253 -18.98 9.12 24.03
CA ALA A 253 -19.12 9.25 22.59
C ALA A 253 -17.77 9.00 21.90
N VAL A 254 -17.78 8.13 20.90
CA VAL A 254 -16.64 7.69 20.10
C VAL A 254 -16.86 8.13 18.66
N LEU A 255 -15.86 8.83 18.12
CA LEU A 255 -15.79 9.20 16.72
C LEU A 255 -15.18 8.06 15.91
N GLY A 256 -15.87 7.66 14.84
CA GLY A 256 -15.33 6.78 13.81
C GLY A 256 -15.26 7.51 12.47
N GLU A 257 -14.11 7.46 11.80
CA GLU A 257 -13.88 8.08 10.49
C GLU A 257 -13.43 7.03 9.47
N GLY A 258 -13.79 7.25 8.21
CA GLY A 258 -13.47 6.30 7.14
C GLY A 258 -14.07 6.71 5.82
N TYR A 259 -14.38 5.71 4.98
CA TYR A 259 -14.95 5.92 3.66
C TYR A 259 -15.96 4.82 3.29
N VAL A 260 -16.81 5.09 2.32
CA VAL A 260 -17.69 4.08 1.71
C VAL A 260 -16.86 3.14 0.83
N SER A 261 -16.75 1.87 1.21
CA SER A 261 -15.96 0.87 0.48
C SER A 261 -16.77 0.17 -0.61
N SER A 262 -18.08 0.01 -0.42
CA SER A 262 -19.00 -0.54 -1.43
C SER A 262 -20.37 0.12 -1.37
N LYS A 263 -21.01 0.23 -2.54
CA LYS A 263 -22.40 0.70 -2.67
C LYS A 263 -23.43 -0.32 -2.21
N ASN A 264 -23.04 -1.58 -2.04
CA ASN A 264 -23.90 -2.67 -1.60
C ASN A 264 -23.30 -3.30 -0.33
N GLY A 265 -24.17 -3.74 0.56
CA GLY A 265 -23.81 -4.49 1.74
C GLY A 265 -23.48 -5.96 1.45
N PHE A 266 -23.56 -6.79 2.48
CA PHE A 266 -23.23 -8.21 2.39
C PHE A 266 -24.10 -8.95 1.36
N ILE A 267 -23.48 -9.86 0.60
CA ILE A 267 -24.12 -10.62 -0.50
C ILE A 267 -24.90 -9.70 -1.48
N GLY A 268 -24.40 -8.48 -1.71
CA GLY A 268 -25.03 -7.57 -2.67
C GLY A 268 -26.30 -6.89 -2.19
N ASP A 269 -26.55 -6.84 -0.87
CA ASP A 269 -27.66 -6.09 -0.29
C ASP A 269 -27.64 -4.62 -0.73
N THR A 270 -28.58 -4.27 -1.61
CA THR A 270 -28.71 -2.92 -2.17
C THR A 270 -29.23 -1.89 -1.15
N THR A 271 -29.65 -2.32 0.04
CA THR A 271 -30.23 -1.46 1.07
C THR A 271 -29.17 -0.82 1.98
N GLN A 272 -27.94 -1.32 1.93
CA GLN A 272 -26.83 -0.93 2.80
C GLN A 272 -25.59 -0.51 1.99
N TYR A 273 -24.76 0.32 2.59
CA TYR A 273 -23.36 0.52 2.19
C TYR A 273 -22.47 -0.42 2.99
N GLN A 274 -21.36 -0.82 2.41
CA GLN A 274 -20.20 -1.25 3.18
C GLN A 274 -19.32 -0.02 3.43
N VAL A 275 -18.87 0.16 4.67
CA VAL A 275 -18.00 1.26 5.08
C VAL A 275 -16.75 0.74 5.76
N ALA A 276 -15.63 1.40 5.50
CA ALA A 276 -14.36 1.14 6.14
C ALA A 276 -14.18 2.11 7.31
N ILE A 277 -14.97 1.95 8.37
CA ILE A 277 -14.90 2.74 9.60
C ILE A 277 -14.61 1.81 10.77
N PRO A 278 -13.75 2.18 11.73
CA PRO A 278 -13.62 1.47 13.00
C PRO A 278 -14.94 1.56 13.77
N VAL A 279 -15.77 0.51 13.70
CA VAL A 279 -17.01 0.40 14.47
C VAL A 279 -16.80 -0.53 15.64
N ASN A 280 -17.03 -0.01 16.84
CA ASN A 280 -17.04 -0.78 18.07
C ASN A 280 -18.48 -1.11 18.45
N PRO A 281 -18.70 -2.15 19.29
CA PRO A 281 -20.00 -2.38 19.91
C PRO A 281 -20.56 -1.09 20.53
N GLY A 282 -21.76 -0.71 20.12
CA GLY A 282 -22.45 0.51 20.56
C GLY A 282 -22.65 1.58 19.49
N ASN A 283 -21.82 1.60 18.45
CA ASN A 283 -22.03 2.49 17.30
C ASN A 283 -23.29 2.12 16.48
N SER A 284 -23.85 0.93 16.69
CA SER A 284 -25.14 0.51 16.15
C SER A 284 -26.20 1.57 16.42
N GLY A 285 -26.85 2.03 15.35
CA GLY A 285 -27.89 3.04 15.39
C GLY A 285 -27.37 4.48 15.34
N GLY A 286 -26.04 4.68 15.27
CA GLY A 286 -25.41 5.98 15.10
C GLY A 286 -25.56 6.55 13.69
N PRO A 287 -25.55 7.89 13.54
CA PRO A 287 -25.67 8.55 12.25
C PRO A 287 -24.36 8.42 11.45
N LEU A 288 -24.46 8.01 10.19
CA LEU A 288 -23.36 8.07 9.23
C LEU A 288 -23.47 9.35 8.40
N LEU A 289 -22.46 10.22 8.45
CA LEU A 289 -22.44 11.51 7.76
C LEU A 289 -21.31 11.60 6.73
N ASP A 290 -21.54 12.31 5.63
CA ASP A 290 -20.49 12.71 4.68
C ASP A 290 -19.67 13.91 5.19
N ASN A 291 -18.59 14.28 4.50
CA ASN A 291 -17.75 15.43 4.89
C ASN A 291 -18.49 16.79 4.97
N ASN A 292 -19.61 16.94 4.28
CA ASN A 292 -20.45 18.15 4.36
C ASN A 292 -21.44 18.07 5.54
N GLY A 293 -21.37 17.01 6.34
CA GLY A 293 -22.26 16.71 7.44
C GLY A 293 -23.69 16.46 6.98
N ASN A 294 -23.89 15.86 5.79
CA ASN A 294 -25.19 15.32 5.42
C ASN A 294 -25.31 13.89 5.94
N LEU A 295 -26.46 13.54 6.49
CA LEU A 295 -26.77 12.16 6.88
C LEU A 295 -26.92 11.30 5.61
N VAL A 296 -26.02 10.32 5.47
CA VAL A 296 -26.00 9.37 4.35
C VAL A 296 -26.48 7.99 4.74
N GLY A 297 -26.53 7.68 6.04
CA GLY A 297 -27.09 6.41 6.53
C GLY A 297 -27.09 6.30 8.04
N ILE A 298 -27.36 5.09 8.53
CA ILE A 298 -27.31 4.70 9.94
C ILE A 298 -26.45 3.45 10.08
N ILE A 299 -25.48 3.47 10.99
CA ILE A 299 -24.57 2.34 11.23
C ILE A 299 -25.37 1.13 11.70
N SER A 300 -25.18 -0.01 11.05
CA SER A 300 -25.73 -1.31 11.45
C SER A 300 -24.60 -2.15 12.03
N GLY A 301 -24.61 -2.39 13.33
CA GLY A 301 -23.61 -3.25 13.99
C GLY A 301 -24.06 -4.71 14.09
N LYS A 302 -24.75 -5.24 13.07
CA LYS A 302 -25.14 -6.66 13.07
C LYS A 302 -23.88 -7.54 13.20
N PRO A 303 -23.82 -8.45 14.19
CA PRO A 303 -22.68 -9.35 14.40
C PRO A 303 -22.48 -10.39 13.30
N ASP A 304 -23.50 -10.56 12.46
CA ASP A 304 -23.49 -11.58 11.42
C ASP A 304 -22.85 -10.98 10.17
N GLN A 305 -21.61 -11.42 9.93
CA GLN A 305 -20.92 -11.51 8.63
C GLN A 305 -19.74 -10.56 8.42
N THR A 306 -18.56 -11.18 8.49
CA THR A 306 -17.22 -10.77 8.05
C THR A 306 -16.40 -9.89 8.99
N GLU A 307 -15.30 -10.48 9.48
CA GLU A 307 -14.20 -9.77 10.13
C GLU A 307 -13.74 -8.62 9.23
N GLY A 308 -13.89 -7.37 9.71
CA GLY A 308 -13.31 -6.18 9.09
C GLY A 308 -14.23 -5.31 8.23
N ALA A 309 -15.52 -5.63 8.07
CA ALA A 309 -16.47 -4.81 7.31
C ALA A 309 -17.60 -4.25 8.18
N ALA A 310 -17.80 -2.93 8.15
CA ALA A 310 -18.92 -2.26 8.78
C ALA A 310 -20.02 -1.99 7.75
N PHE A 311 -21.27 -1.98 8.17
CA PHE A 311 -22.40 -1.71 7.27
C PHE A 311 -23.22 -0.52 7.75
N ALA A 312 -23.86 0.16 6.81
CA ALA A 312 -24.77 1.26 7.11
C ALA A 312 -25.99 1.24 6.20
N ILE A 313 -27.18 1.29 6.79
CA ILE A 313 -28.45 1.36 6.05
C ILE A 313 -28.54 2.73 5.38
N LYS A 314 -28.89 2.76 4.08
CA LYS A 314 -28.86 3.99 3.28
C LYS A 314 -29.91 5.00 3.73
N SER A 315 -29.58 6.29 3.62
CA SER A 315 -30.47 7.42 3.92
C SER A 315 -31.82 7.38 3.22
N LYS A 316 -31.91 6.72 2.05
CA LYS A 316 -33.18 6.47 1.34
C LYS A 316 -34.20 5.79 2.25
N PHE A 317 -33.80 4.73 2.96
CA PHE A 317 -34.70 3.98 3.83
C PHE A 317 -35.04 4.76 5.09
N ILE A 318 -34.15 5.65 5.56
CA ILE A 318 -34.48 6.59 6.63
C ILE A 318 -35.66 7.49 6.22
N LEU A 319 -35.65 8.02 4.99
CA LEU A 319 -36.75 8.84 4.47
C LEU A 319 -38.06 8.07 4.32
N GLU A 320 -37.99 6.80 3.91
CA GLU A 320 -39.14 5.90 3.83
C GLU A 320 -39.72 5.64 5.24
N ALA A 321 -38.87 5.29 6.21
CA ALA A 321 -39.27 5.08 7.60
C ALA A 321 -39.90 6.34 8.22
N MET A 322 -39.33 7.52 7.96
CA MET A 322 -39.89 8.80 8.41
C MET A 322 -41.27 9.09 7.80
N SER A 323 -41.49 8.66 6.56
CA SER A 323 -42.77 8.85 5.86
C SER A 323 -43.84 7.84 6.32
N ALA A 324 -43.40 6.69 6.84
CA ALA A 324 -44.26 5.62 7.33
C ALA A 324 -44.69 5.78 8.80
N ILE A 325 -44.19 6.79 9.51
CA ILE A 325 -44.64 7.08 10.88
C ILE A 325 -46.15 7.36 10.87
N PRO A 326 -46.95 6.72 11.75
CA PRO A 326 -48.38 7.00 11.86
C PRO A 326 -48.66 8.49 12.05
N GLN A 327 -49.57 9.05 11.24
CA GLN A 327 -49.88 10.49 11.27
C GLN A 327 -50.35 10.97 12.65
N ASP A 328 -51.06 10.11 13.37
CA ASP A 328 -51.53 10.36 14.74
C ASP A 328 -50.39 10.56 15.74
N SER A 329 -49.21 10.00 15.46
CA SER A 329 -48.02 10.22 16.28
C SER A 329 -47.36 11.57 15.97
N LEU A 330 -47.36 12.00 14.70
CA LEU A 330 -46.45 13.02 14.19
C LEU A 330 -46.64 14.41 14.82
N GLY A 331 -47.86 14.85 15.12
CA GLY A 331 -48.16 16.18 15.69
C GLY A 331 -47.84 17.37 14.76
N LYS A 332 -46.70 17.34 14.06
CA LYS A 332 -46.25 18.20 12.95
C LYS A 332 -45.43 17.37 11.98
N LYS A 333 -45.47 17.72 10.69
CA LYS A 333 -44.64 17.09 9.65
C LYS A 333 -43.15 17.25 10.00
N LEU A 334 -42.38 16.17 9.88
CA LEU A 334 -40.94 16.21 10.08
C LEU A 334 -40.29 17.10 9.02
N VAL A 335 -39.79 18.26 9.43
CA VAL A 335 -39.10 19.20 8.55
C VAL A 335 -37.60 18.94 8.64
N THR A 336 -37.01 18.49 7.54
CA THR A 336 -35.55 18.41 7.39
C THR A 336 -35.02 19.72 6.84
N ASN A 337 -33.84 20.16 7.28
CA ASN A 337 -33.18 21.32 6.70
C ASN A 337 -32.89 21.13 5.20
N LYS A 338 -32.94 22.21 4.42
CA LYS A 338 -32.58 22.16 2.97
C LYS A 338 -31.08 21.99 2.74
N LYS A 339 -30.24 22.43 3.70
CA LYS A 339 -28.78 22.31 3.69
C LYS A 339 -28.28 21.93 5.08
N SER A 340 -27.15 21.24 5.15
CA SER A 340 -26.50 20.95 6.42
C SER A 340 -25.86 22.21 7.00
N LEU A 341 -26.10 22.46 8.29
CA LEU A 341 -25.43 23.51 9.07
C LEU A 341 -24.00 23.13 9.48
N LEU A 342 -23.62 21.86 9.22
CA LEU A 342 -22.27 21.34 9.44
C LEU A 342 -21.35 21.55 8.23
N SER A 343 -21.91 21.90 7.07
CA SER A 343 -21.17 22.08 5.83
C SER A 343 -20.13 23.20 5.96
N GLY A 344 -18.88 22.91 5.58
CA GLY A 344 -17.77 23.88 5.63
C GLY A 344 -17.14 24.08 7.01
N LEU A 345 -17.68 23.47 8.07
CA LEU A 345 -17.07 23.48 9.39
C LEU A 345 -15.91 22.48 9.47
N LYS A 346 -14.94 22.73 10.37
CA LYS A 346 -13.92 21.74 10.71
C LYS A 346 -14.56 20.55 11.41
N ARG A 347 -13.98 19.35 11.27
CA ARG A 347 -14.51 18.12 11.88
C ARG A 347 -14.78 18.26 13.38
N THR A 348 -13.87 18.87 14.14
CA THR A 348 -14.06 19.13 15.58
C THR A 348 -15.35 19.93 15.88
N GLN A 349 -15.61 20.98 15.09
CA GLN A 349 -16.82 21.79 15.21
C GLN A 349 -18.08 21.03 14.73
N GLN A 350 -17.93 20.15 13.74
CA GLN A 350 -19.03 19.28 13.32
C GLN A 350 -19.45 18.34 14.45
N ILE A 351 -18.48 17.74 15.15
CA ILE A 351 -18.74 16.83 16.28
C ILE A 351 -19.33 17.57 17.47
N GLU A 352 -18.78 18.72 17.84
CA GLU A 352 -19.31 19.56 18.93
C GLU A 352 -20.78 19.93 18.73
N ARG A 353 -21.19 20.22 17.49
CA ARG A 353 -22.60 20.51 17.16
C ARG A 353 -23.46 19.26 17.05
N LEU A 354 -22.88 18.13 16.68
CA LEU A 354 -23.60 16.87 16.47
C LEU A 354 -23.90 16.15 17.79
N GLN A 355 -23.01 16.23 18.79
CA GLN A 355 -23.10 15.47 20.03
C GLN A 355 -24.42 15.68 20.80
N ASP A 356 -25.01 16.88 20.73
CA ASP A 356 -26.27 17.19 21.40
C ASP A 356 -27.50 16.55 20.75
N TYR A 357 -27.31 15.97 19.56
CA TYR A 357 -28.35 15.31 18.75
C TYR A 357 -28.13 13.79 18.68
N VAL A 358 -27.08 13.27 19.31
CA VAL A 358 -26.78 11.85 19.41
C VAL A 358 -27.01 11.42 20.86
N PHE A 359 -27.67 10.29 21.03
CA PHE A 359 -28.12 9.80 22.31
C PHE A 359 -27.64 8.37 22.52
N MET A 360 -27.30 8.05 23.76
CA MET A 360 -27.07 6.68 24.19
C MET A 360 -28.42 6.01 24.45
N ILE A 361 -28.62 4.80 23.91
CA ILE A 361 -29.82 4.01 24.16
C ILE A 361 -29.59 3.05 25.33
N LYS A 362 -30.47 3.13 26.34
CA LYS A 362 -30.48 2.25 27.51
C LYS A 362 -31.76 1.44 27.51
N VAL A 363 -31.61 0.12 27.57
CA VAL A 363 -32.72 -0.84 27.58
C VAL A 363 -32.71 -1.63 28.89
N TYR A 364 -33.88 -1.92 29.42
CA TYR A 364 -34.06 -2.56 30.73
C TYR A 364 -34.87 -3.83 30.65
#